data_AF-A0A534N7J5-F1
#
_entry.id   AF-A0A534N7J5-F1
#
_cell.length_a   1.000
_cell.length_b   1.000
_cell.length_c   1.000
_cell.angle_alpha   90.00
_cell.angle_beta   90.00
_cell.angle_gamma   90.00
#
_symmetry.space_group_name_H-M   'P 1'
#
loop_
_entity.id
_entity.type
_entity.pdbx_description
1 polymer ?
#
loop_
_entity_poly.entity_id
_entity_poly.type
_entity_poly.pdbx_seq_one_letter_code
_entity_poly.pdbx_strand_id
1 'polypeptide(L)'
;MTDAVIVSTARTGLAKSWRGALNMTHGATLGAHVVRAAVERAKIDPSEVEDVIMGCALPEGTTGGNVARQIALRAGLPVTTAGTTINRFCSSGLQAIALAAQRVIVDGVPVTVAGGIESISCVQQELNQHMFEDPWLLEHKPAIYMSMLETAENVAKRYRIPREKQDEYGVRSQQRAAAAQAAGKFADEIVPFTTLMGVADKNSGRLSTREVTLSADEGIRPDTTVEAIAKIKPAIPGGVVAAGNASQFSDGASACAVMDAKLAEKRGLRPLGIFRGFAVAGCEPDEMGIGPVFAVPRLLERAGLKMDDIGLWEVNEAFAVQVIGRGRALRGDLSFRAMVRPRRLDQSHSILKPEGVTRTVGGFSRVRILMAEKPPPRRQVIPPPISSPSLLVGSGSRTASPTIAIPAALMPRATPAPAISREDSLAARASWKMVCVDGSIPTLASSTNETGMRSL
;
A
#
# COMPACT_ATOMS: atom_id res chain seq x y z
N MET A 1 -1.27 -24.31 -2.76
CA MET A 1 -0.89 -23.13 -1.95
C MET A 1 -2.15 -22.46 -1.45
N THR A 2 -2.11 -21.93 -0.24
CA THR A 2 -3.12 -21.02 0.30
C THR A 2 -2.81 -19.61 -0.22
N ASP A 3 -3.83 -18.89 -0.69
CA ASP A 3 -3.70 -17.49 -1.12
C ASP A 3 -4.19 -16.59 0.03
N ALA A 4 -3.44 -15.54 0.36
CA ALA A 4 -3.90 -14.49 1.29
C ALA A 4 -4.65 -13.40 0.52
N VAL A 5 -5.92 -13.21 0.84
CA VAL A 5 -6.81 -12.21 0.24
C VAL A 5 -7.08 -11.05 1.19
N ILE A 6 -7.24 -9.85 0.63
CA ILE A 6 -7.75 -8.70 1.38
C ILE A 6 -9.26 -8.62 1.13
N VAL A 7 -10.07 -8.70 2.18
CA VAL A 7 -11.54 -8.72 2.09
C VAL A 7 -12.20 -7.40 2.47
N SER A 8 -11.49 -6.52 3.18
CA SER A 8 -11.94 -5.14 3.47
C SER A 8 -10.74 -4.20 3.67
N THR A 9 -11.01 -2.90 3.63
CA THR A 9 -10.06 -1.87 4.06
C THR A 9 -10.81 -0.69 4.68
N ALA A 10 -10.12 0.04 5.56
CA ALA A 10 -10.57 1.27 6.19
C ALA A 10 -9.36 2.18 6.45
N ARG A 11 -9.56 3.49 6.38
CA ARG A 11 -8.63 4.50 6.87
C ARG A 11 -9.36 5.70 7.44
N THR A 12 -8.68 6.50 8.24
CA THR A 12 -9.16 7.85 8.55
C THR A 12 -8.98 8.77 7.34
N GLY A 13 -9.61 9.95 7.38
CA GLY A 13 -9.03 11.10 6.69
C GLY A 13 -7.63 11.39 7.24
N LEU A 14 -6.77 11.98 6.41
CA LEU A 14 -5.42 12.38 6.81
C LEU A 14 -5.46 13.83 7.34
N ALA A 15 -5.21 13.99 8.64
CA ALA A 15 -5.22 15.30 9.30
C ALA A 15 -3.82 15.91 9.32
N LYS A 16 -3.73 17.24 9.27
CA LYS A 16 -2.45 17.96 9.40
C LYS A 16 -1.94 17.83 10.83
N SER A 17 -0.69 17.42 11.02
CA SER A 17 -0.13 17.34 12.37
C SER A 17 -0.10 18.71 13.07
N TRP A 18 -0.23 18.67 14.40
CA TRP A 18 -0.35 19.75 15.38
C TRP A 18 -1.56 20.67 15.24
N ARG A 19 -2.16 20.80 14.05
CA ARG A 19 -3.19 21.81 13.73
C ARG A 19 -4.47 21.26 13.10
N GLY A 20 -4.52 19.97 12.80
CA GLY A 20 -5.65 19.27 12.22
C GLY A 20 -6.51 18.54 13.25
N ALA A 21 -7.58 17.89 12.77
CA ALA A 21 -8.60 17.27 13.60
C ALA A 21 -8.09 16.20 14.59
N LEU A 22 -6.97 15.56 14.31
CA LEU A 22 -6.43 14.44 15.11
C LEU A 22 -5.32 14.85 16.08
N ASN A 23 -5.02 16.15 16.23
CA ASN A 23 -3.81 16.65 16.89
C ASN A 23 -3.66 16.31 18.39
N MET A 24 -4.71 15.79 19.05
CA MET A 24 -4.67 15.26 20.41
C MET A 24 -5.27 13.86 20.55
N THR A 25 -5.47 13.16 19.42
CA THR A 25 -6.08 11.82 19.44
C THR A 25 -5.04 10.75 19.73
N HIS A 26 -5.22 10.05 20.86
CA HIS A 26 -4.35 8.95 21.28
C HIS A 26 -4.31 7.82 20.24
N GLY A 27 -3.10 7.33 19.92
CA GLY A 27 -2.86 6.30 18.90
C GLY A 27 -3.77 5.08 19.03
N ALA A 28 -3.90 4.49 20.23
CA ALA A 28 -4.82 3.37 20.46
C ALA A 28 -6.28 3.63 20.02
N THR A 29 -6.82 4.84 20.20
CA THR A 29 -8.19 5.19 19.75
C THR A 29 -8.25 5.44 18.24
N LEU A 30 -7.23 6.10 17.69
CA LEU A 30 -7.08 6.39 16.26
C LEU A 30 -7.00 5.09 15.42
N GLY A 31 -6.20 4.12 15.84
CA GLY A 31 -6.09 2.82 15.18
C GLY A 31 -7.31 1.92 15.39
N ALA A 32 -7.90 1.94 16.58
CA ALA A 32 -9.10 1.15 16.87
C ALA A 32 -10.30 1.51 15.98
N HIS A 33 -10.44 2.80 15.63
CA HIS A 33 -11.48 3.27 14.73
C HIS A 33 -11.44 2.56 13.36
N VAL A 34 -10.25 2.44 12.76
CA VAL A 34 -10.10 1.80 11.45
C VAL A 34 -10.06 0.27 11.52
N VAL A 35 -9.54 -0.31 12.60
CA VAL A 35 -9.57 -1.78 12.79
C VAL A 35 -11.01 -2.26 12.95
N ARG A 36 -11.81 -1.61 13.81
CA ARG A 36 -13.24 -1.93 13.96
C ARG A 36 -13.97 -1.82 12.63
N ALA A 37 -13.82 -0.69 11.92
CA ALA A 37 -14.48 -0.48 10.64
C ALA A 37 -14.04 -1.49 9.56
N ALA A 38 -12.78 -1.94 9.55
CA ALA A 38 -12.32 -2.99 8.63
C ALA A 38 -12.99 -4.34 8.94
N VAL A 39 -13.08 -4.74 10.21
CA VAL A 39 -13.74 -6.00 10.64
C VAL A 39 -15.24 -5.96 10.33
N GLU A 40 -15.92 -4.86 10.67
CA GLU A 40 -17.34 -4.64 10.36
C GLU A 40 -17.63 -4.70 8.85
N ARG A 41 -16.83 -4.00 8.03
CA ARG A 41 -16.94 -4.02 6.56
C ARG A 41 -16.69 -5.42 5.97
N ALA A 42 -15.82 -6.22 6.58
CA ALA A 42 -15.56 -7.60 6.17
C ALA A 42 -16.67 -8.59 6.59
N LYS A 43 -17.56 -8.20 7.51
CA LYS A 43 -18.54 -9.09 8.16
C LYS A 43 -17.89 -10.31 8.82
N ILE A 44 -16.77 -10.06 9.49
CA ILE A 44 -16.00 -11.04 10.27
C ILE A 44 -16.47 -10.95 11.72
N ASP A 45 -16.62 -12.09 12.40
CA ASP A 45 -16.85 -12.09 13.84
C ASP A 45 -15.54 -11.67 14.54
N PRO A 46 -15.56 -10.66 15.45
CA PRO A 46 -14.36 -10.21 16.16
C PRO A 46 -13.52 -11.32 16.81
N SER A 47 -14.13 -12.43 17.21
CA SER A 47 -13.46 -13.58 17.82
C SER A 47 -12.62 -14.42 16.87
N GLU A 48 -12.78 -14.24 15.56
CA GLU A 48 -12.00 -14.93 14.53
C GLU A 48 -10.69 -14.23 14.21
N VAL A 49 -10.52 -12.97 14.61
CA VAL A 49 -9.28 -12.21 14.40
C VAL A 49 -8.23 -12.72 15.39
N GLU A 50 -7.29 -13.51 14.90
CA GLU A 50 -6.22 -14.07 15.75
C GLU A 50 -5.14 -13.04 16.12
N ASP A 51 -4.85 -12.09 15.22
CA ASP A 51 -3.79 -11.09 15.41
C ASP A 51 -4.09 -9.77 14.69
N VAL A 52 -3.65 -8.68 15.30
CA VAL A 52 -3.67 -7.32 14.77
C VAL A 52 -2.25 -6.82 14.62
N ILE A 53 -1.75 -6.72 13.38
CA ILE A 53 -0.38 -6.29 13.08
C ILE A 53 -0.39 -4.83 12.63
N MET A 54 0.17 -3.91 13.42
CA MET A 54 0.20 -2.48 13.09
C MET A 54 1.63 -1.99 12.90
N GLY A 55 1.89 -1.38 11.75
CA GLY A 55 3.10 -0.63 11.51
C GLY A 55 3.09 0.77 12.11
N CYS A 56 4.16 1.17 12.78
CA CYS A 56 4.34 2.53 13.31
C CYS A 56 5.84 2.91 13.23
N ALA A 57 6.15 4.10 12.72
CA ALA A 57 7.55 4.54 12.58
C ALA A 57 8.12 5.07 13.90
N LEU A 58 7.28 5.64 14.76
CA LEU A 58 7.64 6.13 16.09
C LEU A 58 6.76 5.47 17.17
N PRO A 59 7.09 4.24 17.61
CA PRO A 59 6.35 3.51 18.64
C PRO A 59 6.68 4.03 20.06
N GLU A 60 6.47 5.33 20.29
CA GLU A 60 6.66 6.04 21.56
C GLU A 60 5.38 6.76 21.99
N GLY A 61 5.30 7.17 23.27
CA GLY A 61 4.14 7.90 23.81
C GLY A 61 2.81 7.21 23.47
N THR A 62 1.90 7.92 22.80
CA THR A 62 0.56 7.41 22.46
C THR A 62 0.52 6.27 21.43
N THR A 63 1.65 5.98 20.76
CA THR A 63 1.86 4.83 19.86
C THR A 63 2.89 3.83 20.39
N GLY A 64 3.37 4.01 21.63
CA GLY A 64 4.25 3.07 22.32
C GLY A 64 3.53 1.92 23.01
N GLY A 65 4.29 1.12 23.76
CA GLY A 65 3.73 0.04 24.61
C GLY A 65 2.92 -1.01 23.84
N ASN A 66 3.42 -1.44 22.67
CA ASN A 66 2.72 -2.30 21.71
C ASN A 66 1.30 -1.78 21.38
N VAL A 67 1.24 -0.62 20.73
CA VAL A 67 -0.04 0.03 20.35
C VAL A 67 -0.97 -0.88 19.54
N ALA A 68 -0.46 -1.83 18.75
CA ALA A 68 -1.28 -2.80 18.01
C ALA A 68 -2.20 -3.63 18.93
N ARG A 69 -1.69 -4.08 20.09
CA ARG A 69 -2.49 -4.81 21.10
C ARG A 69 -3.48 -3.89 21.80
N GLN A 70 -3.11 -2.63 22.06
CA GLN A 70 -4.04 -1.63 22.59
C GLN A 70 -5.17 -1.31 21.58
N ILE A 71 -4.84 -1.22 20.29
CA ILE A 71 -5.77 -1.03 19.18
C ILE A 71 -6.76 -2.19 19.08
N ALA A 72 -6.30 -3.45 19.17
CA ALA A 72 -7.17 -4.63 19.13
C ALA A 72 -8.26 -4.57 20.22
N LEU A 73 -7.83 -4.36 21.47
CA LEU A 73 -8.75 -4.24 22.62
C LEU A 73 -9.68 -3.03 22.49
N ARG A 74 -9.14 -1.86 22.10
CA ARG A 74 -9.90 -0.62 21.93
C ARG A 74 -10.87 -0.66 20.74
N ALA A 75 -10.64 -1.53 19.76
CA ALA A 75 -11.56 -1.80 18.65
C ALA A 75 -12.76 -2.66 19.05
N GLY A 76 -12.70 -3.33 20.22
CA GLY A 76 -13.71 -4.27 20.67
C GLY A 76 -13.45 -5.73 20.28
N LEU A 77 -12.23 -6.05 19.83
CA LEU A 77 -11.82 -7.45 19.64
C LEU A 77 -11.60 -8.12 21.01
N PRO A 78 -11.85 -9.43 21.15
CA PRO A 78 -11.75 -10.09 22.45
C PRO A 78 -10.31 -10.13 22.97
N VAL A 79 -10.20 -10.36 24.28
CA VAL A 79 -8.89 -10.43 24.96
C VAL A 79 -7.97 -11.52 24.39
N THR A 80 -8.49 -12.51 23.68
CA THR A 80 -7.74 -13.57 22.99
C THR A 80 -7.04 -13.12 21.71
N THR A 81 -7.47 -12.04 21.05
CA THR A 81 -6.84 -11.52 19.82
C THR A 81 -5.46 -10.93 20.10
N ALA A 82 -4.40 -11.53 19.53
CA ALA A 82 -3.04 -11.01 19.67
C ALA A 82 -2.89 -9.61 19.02
N GLY A 83 -1.77 -8.95 19.31
CA GLY A 83 -1.42 -7.72 18.60
C GLY A 83 0.08 -7.49 18.58
N THR A 84 0.60 -7.10 17.42
CA THR A 84 2.04 -6.92 17.18
C THR A 84 2.31 -5.57 16.51
N THR A 85 3.02 -4.68 17.22
CA THR A 85 3.53 -3.43 16.62
C THR A 85 4.87 -3.71 15.95
N ILE A 86 5.06 -3.20 14.74
CA ILE A 86 6.33 -3.33 13.99
C ILE A 86 6.83 -1.98 13.50
N ASN A 87 8.15 -1.86 13.35
CA ASN A 87 8.80 -0.68 12.81
C ASN A 87 9.72 -1.07 11.63
N ARG A 88 9.44 -0.47 10.47
CA ARG A 88 10.31 -0.32 9.30
C ARG A 88 10.08 1.09 8.70
N PHE A 89 10.14 2.11 9.56
CA PHE A 89 9.91 3.52 9.25
C PHE A 89 8.68 3.73 8.35
N CYS A 90 8.84 4.43 7.21
CA CYS A 90 7.75 4.73 6.27
C CYS A 90 7.05 3.48 5.68
N SER A 91 7.70 2.32 5.73
CA SER A 91 7.15 1.06 5.21
C SER A 91 6.34 0.26 6.22
N SER A 92 6.30 0.68 7.49
CA SER A 92 5.81 -0.17 8.57
C SER A 92 4.42 -0.76 8.29
N GLY A 93 3.48 0.05 7.78
CA GLY A 93 2.14 -0.45 7.43
C GLY A 93 2.12 -1.46 6.26
N LEU A 94 3.03 -1.32 5.29
CA LEU A 94 3.16 -2.26 4.17
C LEU A 94 3.81 -3.58 4.62
N GLN A 95 4.80 -3.49 5.51
CA GLN A 95 5.44 -4.65 6.14
C GLN A 95 4.44 -5.42 7.02
N ALA A 96 3.50 -4.73 7.67
CA ALA A 96 2.48 -5.36 8.50
C ALA A 96 1.52 -6.22 7.67
N ILE A 97 1.07 -5.71 6.52
CA ILE A 97 0.25 -6.47 5.56
C ILE A 97 1.03 -7.66 4.99
N ALA A 98 2.32 -7.49 4.72
CA ALA A 98 3.17 -8.59 4.27
C ALA A 98 3.32 -9.70 5.33
N LEU A 99 3.49 -9.35 6.61
CA LEU A 99 3.52 -10.32 7.71
C LEU A 99 2.18 -11.03 7.87
N ALA A 100 1.06 -10.30 7.88
CA ALA A 100 -0.28 -10.89 7.96
C ALA A 100 -0.55 -11.88 6.82
N ALA A 101 -0.24 -11.49 5.58
CA ALA A 101 -0.36 -12.38 4.44
C ALA A 101 0.57 -13.61 4.56
N GLN A 102 1.79 -13.45 5.08
CA GLN A 102 2.70 -14.57 5.35
C GLN A 102 2.14 -15.53 6.41
N ARG A 103 1.55 -15.02 7.50
CA ARG A 103 0.89 -15.86 8.53
C ARG A 103 -0.30 -16.64 7.96
N VAL A 104 -1.13 -16.04 7.12
CA VAL A 104 -2.22 -16.74 6.41
C VAL A 104 -1.68 -17.83 5.47
N ILE A 105 -0.59 -17.57 4.75
CA ILE A 105 -0.03 -18.49 3.75
C ILE A 105 0.76 -19.64 4.39
N VAL A 106 1.51 -19.38 5.45
CA VAL A 106 2.50 -20.29 6.06
C VAL A 106 1.95 -20.96 7.31
N ASP A 107 1.47 -20.17 8.28
CA ASP A 107 0.97 -20.68 9.56
C ASP A 107 -0.47 -21.21 9.45
N GLY A 108 -1.19 -20.84 8.39
CA GLY A 108 -2.58 -21.21 8.15
C GLY A 108 -3.60 -20.41 8.95
N VAL A 109 -3.21 -19.24 9.49
CA VAL A 109 -4.10 -18.35 10.23
C VAL A 109 -5.30 -17.96 9.35
N PRO A 110 -6.55 -18.16 9.80
CA PRO A 110 -7.74 -17.96 8.97
C PRO A 110 -8.02 -16.48 8.69
N VAL A 111 -7.81 -15.62 9.70
CA VAL A 111 -8.11 -14.18 9.67
C VAL A 111 -7.08 -13.40 10.51
N THR A 112 -6.57 -12.32 9.95
CA THR A 112 -5.78 -11.29 10.64
C THR A 112 -6.26 -9.90 10.24
N VAL A 113 -5.93 -8.89 11.03
CA VAL A 113 -6.03 -7.48 10.60
C VAL A 113 -4.64 -6.89 10.54
N ALA A 114 -4.32 -6.17 9.48
CA ALA A 114 -3.03 -5.51 9.31
C ALA A 114 -3.19 -4.06 8.87
N GLY A 115 -2.27 -3.20 9.28
CA GLY A 115 -2.41 -1.76 9.03
C GLY A 115 -1.21 -0.92 9.42
N GLY A 116 -1.40 0.38 9.41
CA GLY A 116 -0.41 1.38 9.83
C GLY A 116 -1.04 2.49 10.67
N ILE A 117 -0.26 3.03 11.60
CA ILE A 117 -0.62 4.15 12.47
C ILE A 117 0.59 5.07 12.71
N GLU A 118 0.30 6.36 12.81
CA GLU A 118 1.22 7.40 13.25
C GLU A 118 0.38 8.52 13.89
N SER A 119 0.82 9.03 15.03
CA SER A 119 0.30 10.27 15.62
C SER A 119 1.48 11.20 15.84
N ILE A 120 1.91 11.87 14.76
CA ILE A 120 3.06 12.78 14.78
C ILE A 120 2.81 13.91 15.80
N SER A 121 1.58 14.42 15.86
CA SER A 121 1.14 15.42 16.82
C SER A 121 1.39 15.05 18.28
N CYS A 122 1.16 13.78 18.66
CA CYS A 122 1.20 13.35 20.06
C CYS A 122 2.50 12.62 20.44
N VAL A 123 3.49 12.58 19.55
CA VAL A 123 4.72 11.79 19.74
C VAL A 123 5.98 12.55 19.32
N GLN A 124 6.02 13.13 18.11
CA GLN A 124 7.30 13.59 17.55
C GLN A 124 7.90 14.82 18.27
N GLN A 125 7.08 15.63 18.95
CA GLN A 125 7.58 16.77 19.75
C GLN A 125 8.19 16.36 21.09
N GLU A 126 7.80 15.22 21.64
CA GLU A 126 8.20 14.72 22.97
C GLU A 126 9.09 13.47 22.85
N LEU A 127 9.70 13.25 21.69
CA LEU A 127 10.47 12.05 21.36
C LEU A 127 11.74 11.96 22.20
N ASN A 128 12.01 10.81 22.82
CA ASN A 128 13.16 10.65 23.70
C ASN A 128 14.49 10.74 22.92
N GLN A 129 15.32 11.73 23.23
CA GLN A 129 16.64 11.95 22.62
C GLN A 129 17.80 11.32 23.42
N HIS A 130 17.54 10.70 24.57
CA HIS A 130 18.59 10.16 25.43
C HIS A 130 19.29 8.97 24.75
N MET A 131 20.61 9.09 24.55
CA MET A 131 21.45 8.07 23.87
C MET A 131 20.95 7.71 22.46
N PHE A 132 20.38 8.68 21.72
CA PHE A 132 19.83 8.46 20.39
C PHE A 132 20.88 8.07 19.33
N GLU A 133 22.12 8.54 19.49
CA GLU A 133 23.23 8.30 18.55
C GLU A 133 24.26 7.32 19.13
N ASP A 134 24.71 6.39 18.31
CA ASP A 134 25.78 5.44 18.62
C ASP A 134 27.14 6.00 18.16
N PRO A 135 28.17 6.04 19.03
CA PRO A 135 29.47 6.60 18.68
C PRO A 135 30.16 5.92 17.49
N TRP A 136 30.01 4.60 17.33
CA TRP A 136 30.65 3.88 16.22
C TRP A 136 29.97 4.22 14.89
N LEU A 137 28.63 4.29 14.87
CA LEU A 137 27.87 4.72 13.70
C LEU A 137 28.12 6.18 13.33
N LEU A 138 28.31 7.09 14.30
CA LEU A 138 28.70 8.48 14.04
C LEU A 138 30.08 8.57 13.36
N GLU A 139 31.03 7.74 13.74
CA GLU A 139 32.37 7.70 13.13
C GLU A 139 32.36 7.03 11.74
N HIS A 140 31.67 5.90 11.59
CA HIS A 140 31.81 5.03 10.42
C HIS A 140 30.70 5.22 9.36
N LYS A 141 29.51 5.69 9.77
CA LYS A 141 28.33 5.82 8.89
C LYS A 141 27.39 6.97 9.32
N PRO A 142 27.88 8.20 9.55
CA PRO A 142 27.07 9.31 10.11
C PRO A 142 25.83 9.66 9.28
N ALA A 143 25.84 9.33 7.97
CA ALA A 143 24.67 9.43 7.10
C ALA A 143 23.42 8.68 7.62
N ILE A 144 23.58 7.71 8.52
CA ILE A 144 22.47 7.00 9.19
C ILE A 144 21.67 7.91 10.15
N TYR A 145 22.18 9.12 10.44
CA TYR A 145 21.55 10.16 11.28
C TYR A 145 21.21 11.45 10.50
N MET A 146 21.54 11.56 9.19
CA MET A 146 21.15 12.69 8.32
C MET A 146 19.64 12.74 8.07
N SER A 147 18.96 13.83 8.41
CA SER A 147 17.51 13.94 8.25
C SER A 147 16.97 13.55 6.86
N MET A 148 15.72 13.09 6.82
CA MET A 148 15.04 12.81 5.53
C MET A 148 15.09 14.00 4.55
N LEU A 149 15.16 15.23 5.08
CA LEU A 149 15.28 16.46 4.30
C LEU A 149 16.68 16.60 3.66
N GLU A 150 17.75 16.37 4.44
CA GLU A 150 19.13 16.38 3.93
C GLU A 150 19.36 15.28 2.89
N THR A 151 18.84 14.07 3.11
CA THR A 151 18.93 12.99 2.10
C THR A 151 18.16 13.34 0.82
N ALA A 152 17.04 14.06 0.90
CA ALA A 152 16.31 14.54 -0.27
C ALA A 152 17.09 15.60 -1.06
N GLU A 153 17.77 16.53 -0.39
CA GLU A 153 18.70 17.49 -1.02
C GLU A 153 19.92 16.78 -1.66
N ASN A 154 20.48 15.77 -0.99
CA ASN A 154 21.56 14.94 -1.53
C ASN A 154 21.13 14.23 -2.82
N VAL A 155 19.95 13.60 -2.84
CA VAL A 155 19.36 13.00 -4.05
C VAL A 155 19.13 14.05 -5.14
N ALA A 156 18.63 15.25 -4.80
CA ALA A 156 18.40 16.31 -5.77
C ALA A 156 19.71 16.75 -6.45
N LYS A 157 20.77 16.94 -5.66
CA LYS A 157 22.12 17.29 -6.12
C LYS A 157 22.76 16.16 -6.94
N ARG A 158 22.78 14.93 -6.41
CA ARG A 158 23.40 13.73 -7.00
C ARG A 158 22.82 13.40 -8.38
N TYR A 159 21.49 13.44 -8.51
CA TYR A 159 20.79 13.11 -9.76
C TYR A 159 20.40 14.33 -10.61
N ARG A 160 20.85 15.53 -10.20
CA ARG A 160 20.68 16.83 -10.88
C ARG A 160 19.20 17.15 -11.19
N ILE A 161 18.34 17.03 -10.19
CA ILE A 161 16.88 17.16 -10.31
C ILE A 161 16.49 18.60 -9.94
N PRO A 162 16.15 19.45 -10.93
CA PRO A 162 15.99 20.88 -10.69
C PRO A 162 14.66 21.19 -9.97
N ARG A 163 14.64 22.29 -9.23
CA ARG A 163 13.53 22.72 -8.36
C ARG A 163 12.18 22.75 -9.09
N GLU A 164 12.17 23.29 -10.30
CA GLU A 164 10.98 23.49 -11.13
C GLU A 164 10.28 22.15 -11.42
N LYS A 165 11.05 21.08 -11.63
CA LYS A 165 10.48 19.73 -11.86
C LYS A 165 9.89 19.12 -10.60
N GLN A 166 10.44 19.45 -9.43
CA GLN A 166 9.88 19.05 -8.14
C GLN A 166 8.57 19.81 -7.86
N ASP A 167 8.51 21.09 -8.20
CA ASP A 167 7.33 21.93 -8.04
C ASP A 167 6.20 21.56 -9.03
N GLU A 168 6.51 21.31 -10.30
CA GLU A 168 5.57 20.74 -11.29
C GLU A 168 4.95 19.42 -10.82
N TYR A 169 5.75 18.56 -10.19
CA TYR A 169 5.26 17.33 -9.57
C TYR A 169 4.35 17.65 -8.37
N GLY A 170 4.77 18.59 -7.52
CA GLY A 170 4.02 19.11 -6.38
C GLY A 170 2.62 19.63 -6.75
N VAL A 171 2.50 20.39 -7.84
CA VAL A 171 1.22 20.87 -8.37
C VAL A 171 0.35 19.70 -8.85
N ARG A 172 0.90 18.84 -9.72
CA ARG A 172 0.14 17.74 -10.33
C ARG A 172 -0.43 16.76 -9.31
N SER A 173 0.32 16.48 -8.24
CA SER A 173 -0.14 15.59 -7.17
C SER A 173 -1.29 16.21 -6.37
N GLN A 174 -1.22 17.51 -6.02
CA GLN A 174 -2.34 18.21 -5.39
C GLN A 174 -3.60 18.27 -6.28
N GLN A 175 -3.44 18.55 -7.58
CA GLN A 175 -4.55 18.58 -8.54
C GLN A 175 -5.24 17.20 -8.67
N ARG A 176 -4.47 16.11 -8.67
CA ARG A 176 -5.00 14.73 -8.67
C ARG A 176 -5.74 14.38 -7.38
N ALA A 177 -5.19 14.75 -6.24
CA ALA A 177 -5.83 14.55 -4.94
C ALA A 177 -7.18 15.29 -4.89
N ALA A 178 -7.19 16.56 -5.29
CA ALA A 178 -8.39 17.40 -5.37
C ALA A 178 -9.46 16.82 -6.32
N ALA A 179 -9.08 16.45 -7.54
CA ALA A 179 -9.99 15.84 -8.51
C ALA A 179 -10.59 14.52 -8.00
N ALA A 180 -9.79 13.69 -7.32
CA ALA A 180 -10.27 12.44 -6.74
C ALA A 180 -11.19 12.65 -5.54
N GLN A 181 -10.91 13.62 -4.66
CA GLN A 181 -11.79 13.98 -3.54
C GLN A 181 -13.12 14.56 -4.04
N ALA A 182 -13.08 15.48 -5.01
CA ALA A 182 -14.28 16.06 -5.63
C ALA A 182 -15.14 15.00 -6.36
N ALA A 183 -14.50 13.99 -6.96
CA ALA A 183 -15.17 12.86 -7.59
C ALA A 183 -15.54 11.72 -6.61
N GLY A 184 -15.44 11.93 -5.29
CA GLY A 184 -15.84 10.94 -4.29
C GLY A 184 -14.96 9.67 -4.21
N LYS A 185 -13.83 9.60 -4.94
CA LYS A 185 -12.97 8.39 -5.06
C LYS A 185 -12.28 7.96 -3.75
N PHE A 186 -12.51 8.66 -2.64
CA PHE A 186 -12.02 8.30 -1.31
C PHE A 186 -13.13 7.83 -0.35
N ALA A 187 -14.42 7.89 -0.74
CA ALA A 187 -15.54 7.57 0.13
C ALA A 187 -15.56 6.10 0.59
N ASP A 188 -15.12 5.17 -0.28
CA ASP A 188 -15.06 3.75 0.05
C ASP A 188 -13.92 3.43 1.04
N GLU A 189 -12.81 4.17 1.01
CA GLU A 189 -11.63 3.94 1.85
C GLU A 189 -11.69 4.72 3.18
N ILE A 190 -12.21 5.95 3.19
CA ILE A 190 -12.31 6.78 4.41
C ILE A 190 -13.48 6.31 5.29
N VAL A 191 -13.25 6.31 6.60
CA VAL A 191 -14.26 6.21 7.65
C VAL A 191 -14.31 7.56 8.38
N PRO A 192 -15.46 8.25 8.42
CA PRO A 192 -15.59 9.49 9.17
C PRO A 192 -15.30 9.30 10.66
N PHE A 193 -14.43 10.13 11.22
CA PHE A 193 -13.97 9.99 12.60
C PHE A 193 -14.27 11.25 13.41
N THR A 194 -15.21 11.14 14.37
CA THR A 194 -15.50 12.18 15.37
C THR A 194 -14.56 12.06 16.56
N THR A 195 -13.89 13.15 16.93
CA THR A 195 -12.91 13.20 18.02
C THR A 195 -12.81 14.61 18.62
N LEU A 196 -12.05 14.76 19.71
CA LEU A 196 -11.67 16.05 20.25
C LEU A 196 -10.37 16.55 19.60
N MET A 197 -10.39 17.80 19.15
CA MET A 197 -9.26 18.53 18.60
C MET A 197 -8.84 19.64 19.55
N GLY A 198 -7.54 19.78 19.78
CA GLY A 198 -6.95 20.91 20.51
C GLY A 198 -6.93 22.17 19.64
N VAL A 199 -7.39 23.29 20.20
CA VAL A 199 -7.46 24.58 19.53
C VAL A 199 -6.75 25.63 20.38
N ALA A 200 -5.75 26.30 19.81
CA ALA A 200 -5.17 27.49 20.40
C ALA A 200 -5.88 28.73 19.85
N ASP A 201 -6.47 29.53 20.74
CA ASP A 201 -6.98 30.85 20.38
C ASP A 201 -5.81 31.79 20.05
N LYS A 202 -5.83 32.38 18.85
CA LYS A 202 -4.70 33.17 18.32
C LYS A 202 -4.51 34.52 19.01
N ASN A 203 -5.52 35.02 19.71
CA ASN A 203 -5.51 36.36 20.29
C ASN A 203 -5.17 36.34 21.78
N SER A 204 -5.63 35.30 22.48
CA SER A 204 -5.46 35.10 23.93
C SER A 204 -4.45 34.01 24.30
N GLY A 205 -4.00 33.20 23.34
CA GLY A 205 -3.16 32.02 23.58
C GLY A 205 -3.88 30.88 24.32
N ARG A 206 -5.15 31.05 24.68
CA ARG A 206 -5.89 30.06 25.48
C ARG A 206 -6.09 28.78 24.69
N LEU A 207 -5.68 27.65 25.28
CA LEU A 207 -5.97 26.32 24.78
C LEU A 207 -7.40 25.92 25.17
N SER A 208 -8.15 25.39 24.20
CA SER A 208 -9.43 24.73 24.41
C SER A 208 -9.51 23.46 23.57
N THR A 209 -10.54 22.64 23.80
CA THR A 209 -10.89 21.53 22.91
C THR A 209 -12.19 21.83 22.18
N ARG A 210 -12.36 21.25 21.00
CA ARG A 210 -13.65 21.19 20.29
C ARG A 210 -13.87 19.79 19.74
N GLU A 211 -15.12 19.38 19.65
CA GLU A 211 -15.49 18.22 18.83
C GLU A 211 -15.34 18.57 17.35
N VAL A 212 -14.84 17.61 16.57
CA VAL A 212 -14.70 17.71 15.11
C VAL A 212 -14.92 16.33 14.49
N THR A 213 -15.50 16.29 13.29
CA THR A 213 -15.62 15.06 12.49
C THR A 213 -14.74 15.16 11.25
N LEU A 214 -13.74 14.29 11.15
CA LEU A 214 -12.83 14.19 10.02
C LEU A 214 -13.37 13.18 9.01
N SER A 215 -13.89 13.66 7.87
CA SER A 215 -14.47 12.85 6.78
C SER A 215 -13.74 12.97 5.44
N ALA A 216 -12.66 13.74 5.38
CA ALA A 216 -11.88 14.02 4.16
C ALA A 216 -10.39 14.24 4.50
N ASP A 217 -9.51 14.27 3.49
CA ASP A 217 -8.08 14.55 3.69
C ASP A 217 -7.84 16.07 3.80
N GLU A 218 -7.36 16.55 4.95
CA GLU A 218 -7.17 18.00 5.21
C GLU A 218 -6.04 18.61 4.38
N GLY A 219 -5.06 17.80 3.97
CA GLY A 219 -3.83 18.24 3.30
C GLY A 219 -4.00 18.71 1.85
N ILE A 220 -5.18 18.49 1.26
CA ILE A 220 -5.47 18.78 -0.14
C ILE A 220 -5.73 20.27 -0.35
N ARG A 221 -5.10 20.85 -1.40
CA ARG A 221 -5.19 22.27 -1.78
C ARG A 221 -5.49 22.38 -3.29
N PRO A 222 -6.77 22.51 -3.70
CA PRO A 222 -7.16 22.48 -5.12
C PRO A 222 -6.64 23.68 -5.92
N ASP A 223 -6.35 24.78 -5.23
CA ASP A 223 -5.82 26.07 -5.71
C ASP A 223 -4.29 26.07 -5.94
N THR A 224 -3.61 24.93 -5.73
CA THR A 224 -2.16 24.85 -5.87
C THR A 224 -1.70 25.09 -7.31
N THR A 225 -0.87 26.13 -7.53
CA THR A 225 -0.24 26.43 -8.83
C THR A 225 1.29 26.42 -8.75
N VAL A 226 1.97 26.41 -9.90
CA VAL A 226 3.45 26.41 -9.97
C VAL A 226 4.01 27.73 -9.44
N GLU A 227 3.37 28.84 -9.79
CA GLU A 227 3.72 30.20 -9.39
C GLU A 227 3.52 30.42 -7.88
N ALA A 228 2.56 29.71 -7.27
CA ALA A 228 2.35 29.70 -5.83
C ALA A 228 3.42 28.86 -5.10
N ILE A 229 3.73 27.64 -5.59
CA ILE A 229 4.76 26.78 -4.98
C ILE A 229 6.16 27.38 -5.13
N ALA A 230 6.50 27.98 -6.28
CA ALA A 230 7.82 28.56 -6.53
C ALA A 230 8.20 29.67 -5.54
N LYS A 231 7.20 30.35 -4.94
CA LYS A 231 7.38 31.37 -3.89
C LYS A 231 7.64 30.77 -2.51
N ILE A 232 7.43 29.48 -2.32
CA ILE A 232 7.71 28.79 -1.05
C ILE A 232 9.22 28.61 -0.93
N LYS A 233 9.81 29.26 0.07
CA LYS A 233 11.22 29.13 0.44
C LYS A 233 11.57 27.64 0.66
N PRO A 234 12.74 27.19 0.18
CA PRO A 234 13.30 25.89 0.58
C PRO A 234 13.39 25.76 2.11
N ALA A 235 13.31 24.52 2.60
CA ALA A 235 13.38 24.24 4.03
C ALA A 235 14.82 24.37 4.59
N ILE A 236 15.83 24.15 3.75
CA ILE A 236 17.25 24.42 4.07
C ILE A 236 17.74 25.60 3.19
N PRO A 237 18.50 26.58 3.72
CA PRO A 237 19.08 27.65 2.92
C PRO A 237 19.89 27.12 1.73
N GLY A 238 19.58 27.59 0.52
CA GLY A 238 20.23 27.15 -0.73
C GLY A 238 19.77 25.78 -1.27
N GLY A 239 18.86 25.09 -0.57
CA GLY A 239 18.26 23.83 -1.02
C GLY A 239 17.18 24.00 -2.09
N VAL A 240 16.61 22.89 -2.54
CA VAL A 240 15.50 22.82 -3.50
C VAL A 240 14.22 22.17 -2.94
N VAL A 241 14.27 21.54 -1.79
CA VAL A 241 13.12 20.91 -1.14
C VAL A 241 12.31 21.95 -0.36
N ALA A 242 11.00 21.99 -0.60
CA ALA A 242 10.07 22.95 -0.01
C ALA A 242 8.71 22.31 0.27
N ALA A 243 7.90 22.93 1.15
CA ALA A 243 6.61 22.37 1.58
C ALA A 243 5.59 22.09 0.45
N GLY A 244 5.74 22.68 -0.75
CA GLY A 244 4.92 22.36 -1.91
C GLY A 244 5.36 21.10 -2.68
N ASN A 245 6.63 20.72 -2.59
CA ASN A 245 7.22 19.57 -3.27
C ASN A 245 7.63 18.41 -2.35
N ALA A 246 7.53 18.60 -1.03
CA ALA A 246 7.54 17.55 -0.01
C ALA A 246 6.12 17.01 0.29
N SER A 247 6.05 15.90 1.04
CA SER A 247 4.83 15.47 1.73
C SER A 247 4.60 16.28 3.01
N GLN A 248 3.36 16.26 3.49
CA GLN A 248 2.99 16.90 4.75
C GLN A 248 3.22 15.92 5.90
N PHE A 249 3.56 16.46 7.09
CA PHE A 249 3.36 15.74 8.34
C PHE A 249 1.85 15.55 8.55
N SER A 250 1.42 14.33 8.84
CA SER A 250 0.01 14.02 9.02
C SER A 250 -0.19 12.90 10.02
N ASP A 251 -1.30 12.97 10.74
CA ASP A 251 -1.77 11.93 11.63
C ASP A 251 -2.87 11.12 10.94
N GLY A 252 -3.01 9.85 11.30
CA GLY A 252 -4.06 8.99 10.74
C GLY A 252 -4.01 7.54 11.21
N ALA A 253 -4.83 6.70 10.58
CA ALA A 253 -4.70 5.25 10.65
C ALA A 253 -5.23 4.60 9.37
N SER A 254 -4.76 3.39 9.06
CA SER A 254 -5.40 2.50 8.08
C SER A 254 -5.26 1.04 8.51
N ALA A 255 -6.27 0.23 8.22
CA ALA A 255 -6.28 -1.21 8.45
C ALA A 255 -7.02 -1.94 7.32
N CYS A 256 -6.66 -3.19 7.09
CA CYS A 256 -7.35 -4.12 6.19
C CYS A 256 -7.46 -5.51 6.83
N ALA A 257 -8.58 -6.19 6.60
CA ALA A 257 -8.74 -7.59 6.98
C ALA A 257 -8.10 -8.49 5.93
N VAL A 258 -7.16 -9.34 6.36
CA VAL A 258 -6.43 -10.31 5.53
C VAL A 258 -6.86 -11.72 5.94
N MET A 259 -7.22 -12.55 4.96
CA MET A 259 -7.97 -13.78 5.18
C MET A 259 -7.50 -14.89 4.23
N ASP A 260 -7.70 -16.17 4.61
CA ASP A 260 -7.54 -17.30 3.69
C ASP A 260 -8.56 -17.20 2.52
N ALA A 261 -8.07 -17.35 1.29
CA ALA A 261 -8.89 -17.31 0.08
C ALA A 261 -10.02 -18.34 0.07
N LYS A 262 -9.80 -19.56 0.58
CA LYS A 262 -10.83 -20.61 0.58
C LYS A 262 -11.93 -20.33 1.59
N LEU A 263 -11.57 -19.79 2.75
CA LEU A 263 -12.51 -19.35 3.79
C LEU A 263 -13.33 -18.15 3.32
N ALA A 264 -12.71 -17.20 2.59
CA ALA A 264 -13.42 -16.09 1.94
C ALA A 264 -14.41 -16.60 0.88
N GLU A 265 -13.98 -17.51 0.00
CA GLU A 265 -14.82 -18.18 -1.00
C GLU A 265 -16.01 -18.93 -0.35
N LYS A 266 -15.74 -19.73 0.69
CA LYS A 266 -16.78 -20.47 1.45
C LYS A 266 -17.84 -19.55 2.07
N ARG A 267 -17.50 -18.30 2.39
CA ARG A 267 -18.41 -17.28 2.93
C ARG A 267 -19.09 -16.41 1.87
N GLY A 268 -18.78 -16.62 0.58
CA GLY A 268 -19.25 -15.74 -0.49
C GLY A 268 -18.70 -14.31 -0.40
N LEU A 269 -17.60 -14.10 0.33
CA LEU A 269 -16.92 -12.81 0.37
C LEU A 269 -16.23 -12.58 -0.96
N ARG A 270 -16.20 -11.32 -1.41
CA ARG A 270 -15.52 -10.91 -2.64
C ARG A 270 -14.21 -10.19 -2.27
N PRO A 271 -13.04 -10.83 -2.42
CA PRO A 271 -11.75 -10.18 -2.24
C PRO A 271 -11.63 -8.88 -3.03
N LEU A 272 -11.06 -7.86 -2.39
CA LEU A 272 -10.62 -6.62 -3.03
C LEU A 272 -9.30 -6.83 -3.78
N GLY A 273 -8.53 -7.87 -3.42
CA GLY A 273 -7.36 -8.34 -4.15
C GLY A 273 -6.56 -9.37 -3.36
N ILE A 274 -5.42 -9.80 -3.93
CA ILE A 274 -4.66 -10.97 -3.48
C ILE A 274 -3.19 -10.62 -3.34
N PHE A 275 -2.60 -10.91 -2.18
CA PHE A 275 -1.17 -10.70 -1.92
C PHE A 275 -0.32 -11.65 -2.78
N ARG A 276 0.62 -11.11 -3.57
CA ARG A 276 1.52 -11.92 -4.41
C ARG A 276 3.00 -11.81 -4.07
N GLY A 277 3.39 -10.80 -3.32
CA GLY A 277 4.77 -10.67 -2.89
C GLY A 277 5.09 -9.32 -2.28
N PHE A 278 6.22 -9.31 -1.58
CA PHE A 278 6.81 -8.17 -0.91
C PHE A 278 8.33 -8.30 -1.03
N ALA A 279 9.01 -7.18 -1.25
CA ALA A 279 10.47 -7.14 -1.24
C ALA A 279 10.97 -5.86 -0.55
N VAL A 280 12.05 -6.03 0.20
CA VAL A 280 12.83 -4.96 0.83
C VAL A 280 14.21 -4.96 0.20
N ALA A 281 14.80 -3.79 0.05
CA ALA A 281 16.21 -3.61 -0.31
C ALA A 281 16.80 -2.43 0.47
N GLY A 282 18.06 -2.57 0.90
CA GLY A 282 18.86 -1.46 1.39
C GLY A 282 19.48 -0.67 0.24
N CYS A 283 19.92 0.54 0.55
CA CYS A 283 20.68 1.47 -0.28
C CYS A 283 21.66 2.25 0.62
N GLU A 284 22.31 3.29 0.11
CA GLU A 284 23.11 4.17 0.97
C GLU A 284 22.21 5.10 1.81
N PRO A 285 22.50 5.33 3.11
CA PRO A 285 21.63 6.15 3.97
C PRO A 285 21.45 7.59 3.49
N ASP A 286 22.49 8.19 2.91
CA ASP A 286 22.45 9.57 2.42
C ASP A 286 21.53 9.79 1.20
N GLU A 287 20.98 8.71 0.64
CA GLU A 287 20.05 8.70 -0.49
C GLU A 287 18.81 7.82 -0.28
N MET A 288 18.41 7.55 0.97
CA MET A 288 17.34 6.60 1.33
C MET A 288 16.08 6.63 0.44
N GLY A 289 15.69 7.81 -0.06
CA GLY A 289 14.53 7.99 -0.94
C GLY A 289 14.59 7.23 -2.28
N ILE A 290 15.78 6.77 -2.71
CA ILE A 290 15.92 5.94 -3.91
C ILE A 290 15.70 4.43 -3.66
N GLY A 291 15.51 3.97 -2.41
CA GLY A 291 15.42 2.55 -2.09
C GLY A 291 14.48 1.70 -2.98
N PRO A 292 13.31 2.21 -3.45
CA PRO A 292 12.47 1.46 -4.40
C PRO A 292 13.11 1.18 -5.76
N VAL A 293 14.16 1.91 -6.17
CA VAL A 293 14.97 1.59 -7.36
C VAL A 293 15.59 0.18 -7.25
N PHE A 294 15.89 -0.27 -6.03
CA PHE A 294 16.45 -1.60 -5.76
C PHE A 294 15.36 -2.64 -5.44
N ALA A 295 14.30 -2.24 -4.76
CA ALA A 295 13.25 -3.16 -4.34
C ALA A 295 12.18 -3.46 -5.41
N VAL A 296 11.85 -2.52 -6.32
CA VAL A 296 10.92 -2.81 -7.43
C VAL A 296 11.47 -3.93 -8.31
N PRO A 297 12.71 -3.87 -8.84
CA PRO A 297 13.21 -4.91 -9.73
C PRO A 297 13.30 -6.26 -9.03
N ARG A 298 13.79 -6.28 -7.78
CA ARG A 298 13.86 -7.48 -6.93
C ARG A 298 12.50 -8.17 -6.73
N LEU A 299 11.42 -7.40 -6.58
CA LEU A 299 10.09 -7.98 -6.45
C LEU A 299 9.57 -8.52 -7.79
N LEU A 300 9.74 -7.76 -8.87
CA LEU A 300 9.28 -8.16 -10.20
C LEU A 300 10.01 -9.42 -10.71
N GLU A 301 11.32 -9.51 -10.49
CA GLU A 301 12.13 -10.70 -10.74
C GLU A 301 11.57 -11.92 -10.01
N ARG A 302 11.38 -11.82 -8.69
CA ARG A 302 10.79 -12.89 -7.86
C ARG A 302 9.37 -13.28 -8.27
N ALA A 303 8.59 -12.33 -8.80
CA ALA A 303 7.22 -12.55 -9.25
C ALA A 303 7.11 -13.04 -10.72
N GLY A 304 8.22 -13.09 -11.47
CA GLY A 304 8.22 -13.37 -12.90
C GLY A 304 7.44 -12.33 -13.71
N LEU A 305 7.54 -11.05 -13.34
CA LEU A 305 6.81 -9.91 -13.91
C LEU A 305 7.76 -8.86 -14.49
N LYS A 306 7.23 -8.00 -15.36
CA LYS A 306 7.89 -6.81 -15.92
C LYS A 306 7.19 -5.54 -15.45
N MET A 307 7.84 -4.39 -15.60
CA MET A 307 7.25 -3.08 -15.25
C MET A 307 5.89 -2.84 -15.94
N ASP A 308 5.76 -3.28 -17.20
CA ASP A 308 4.56 -3.10 -18.03
C ASP A 308 3.42 -4.09 -17.69
N ASP A 309 3.68 -5.14 -16.88
CA ASP A 309 2.63 -6.05 -16.40
C ASP A 309 1.82 -5.45 -15.22
N ILE A 310 2.25 -4.30 -14.69
CA ILE A 310 1.68 -3.66 -13.51
C ILE A 310 0.78 -2.49 -13.92
N GLY A 311 -0.54 -2.70 -13.81
CA GLY A 311 -1.56 -1.73 -14.23
C GLY A 311 -1.66 -0.47 -13.37
N LEU A 312 -1.24 -0.52 -12.10
CA LEU A 312 -1.25 0.61 -11.18
C LEU A 312 -0.04 0.57 -10.24
N TRP A 313 0.54 1.74 -9.99
CA TRP A 313 1.64 1.94 -9.04
C TRP A 313 1.25 3.03 -8.04
N GLU A 314 1.15 2.66 -6.76
CA GLU A 314 1.13 3.61 -5.65
C GLU A 314 2.57 3.69 -5.09
N VAL A 315 3.16 4.88 -5.13
CA VAL A 315 4.55 5.14 -4.74
C VAL A 315 4.55 6.33 -3.80
N ASN A 316 5.15 6.17 -2.61
CA ASN A 316 5.14 7.25 -1.62
C ASN A 316 5.90 8.50 -2.12
N GLU A 317 5.23 9.64 -2.02
CA GLU A 317 5.68 10.97 -2.45
C GLU A 317 6.30 11.77 -1.29
N ALA A 318 7.15 11.16 -0.46
CA ALA A 318 7.77 11.85 0.69
C ALA A 318 8.51 13.13 0.25
N PHE A 319 9.23 13.06 -0.86
CA PHE A 319 9.72 14.21 -1.60
C PHE A 319 9.61 13.98 -3.11
N ALA A 320 9.20 14.99 -3.88
CA ALA A 320 9.05 14.89 -5.33
C ALA A 320 10.34 14.42 -6.03
N VAL A 321 11.51 14.87 -5.53
CA VAL A 321 12.83 14.45 -5.99
C VAL A 321 12.97 12.92 -6.10
N GLN A 322 12.48 12.18 -5.10
CA GLN A 322 12.69 10.74 -4.99
C GLN A 322 11.81 9.94 -5.96
N VAL A 323 10.74 10.56 -6.47
CA VAL A 323 9.87 9.96 -7.50
C VAL A 323 10.44 10.28 -8.89
N ILE A 324 10.92 11.50 -9.10
CA ILE A 324 11.50 11.96 -10.37
C ILE A 324 12.85 11.27 -10.65
N GLY A 325 13.71 11.14 -9.63
CA GLY A 325 15.08 10.63 -9.77
C GLY A 325 15.18 9.20 -10.31
N ARG A 326 14.17 8.37 -10.04
CA ARG A 326 14.07 6.98 -10.55
C ARG A 326 14.17 6.94 -12.07
N GLY A 327 13.50 7.88 -12.75
CA GLY A 327 13.51 8.01 -14.22
C GLY A 327 14.84 8.50 -14.81
N ARG A 328 15.86 8.74 -13.99
CA ARG A 328 17.25 8.99 -14.40
C ARG A 328 18.20 7.89 -13.93
N ALA A 329 18.12 7.44 -12.67
CA ALA A 329 18.94 6.34 -12.16
C ALA A 329 18.72 5.03 -12.96
N LEU A 330 17.47 4.75 -13.37
CA LEU A 330 17.13 3.57 -14.18
C LEU A 330 17.51 3.69 -15.67
N ARG A 331 18.08 4.82 -16.13
CA ARG A 331 18.56 4.97 -17.52
C ARG A 331 19.82 4.17 -17.84
N GLY A 332 20.33 3.38 -16.88
CA GLY A 332 21.32 2.34 -17.14
C GLY A 332 20.83 1.28 -18.13
N ASP A 333 19.55 0.89 -18.11
CA ASP A 333 18.95 0.08 -19.21
C ASP A 333 17.40 -0.06 -19.22
N LEU A 334 16.64 0.63 -18.34
CA LEU A 334 15.19 0.42 -18.19
C LEU A 334 14.39 1.72 -18.37
N SER A 335 13.76 1.86 -19.54
CA SER A 335 13.07 3.08 -19.97
C SER A 335 11.69 3.30 -19.31
N PHE A 336 11.69 3.74 -18.05
CA PHE A 336 10.47 4.04 -17.29
C PHE A 336 9.76 5.33 -17.77
N ARG A 337 9.05 5.24 -18.90
CA ARG A 337 8.38 6.39 -19.58
C ARG A 337 6.84 6.36 -19.48
N ALA A 338 6.27 5.47 -18.65
CA ALA A 338 4.85 5.08 -18.72
C ALA A 338 3.97 5.41 -17.50
N MET A 339 4.48 6.07 -16.45
CA MET A 339 3.72 6.30 -15.21
C MET A 339 2.59 7.36 -15.32
N VAL A 340 2.41 7.99 -16.48
CA VAL A 340 1.27 8.87 -16.80
C VAL A 340 0.88 8.71 -18.27
N ARG A 341 0.05 7.71 -18.57
CA ARG A 341 -0.65 7.61 -19.87
C ARG A 341 -2.16 7.58 -19.66
N PRO A 342 -2.91 8.62 -20.06
CA PRO A 342 -4.34 8.48 -20.25
C PRO A 342 -4.58 7.64 -21.52
N ARG A 343 -5.25 6.49 -21.40
CA ARG A 343 -5.79 5.77 -22.56
C ARG A 343 -7.32 5.79 -22.53
N ARG A 344 -7.91 5.87 -23.72
CA ARG A 344 -9.35 5.97 -23.97
C ARG A 344 -10.12 4.72 -23.52
N LEU A 345 -11.32 4.98 -22.99
CA LEU A 345 -12.58 4.24 -23.17
C LEU A 345 -12.62 2.73 -22.88
N ASP A 346 -13.35 2.37 -21.82
CA ASP A 346 -14.57 1.55 -21.95
C ASP A 346 -15.52 1.80 -20.73
N GLN A 347 -16.83 1.72 -20.97
CA GLN A 347 -17.91 1.89 -19.99
C GLN A 347 -18.38 0.53 -19.43
N SER A 348 -17.70 0.02 -18.42
CA SER A 348 -18.20 -1.10 -17.61
C SER A 348 -17.96 -0.86 -16.12
N HIS A 349 -18.91 -1.36 -15.30
CA HIS A 349 -18.94 -1.14 -13.86
C HIS A 349 -17.77 -1.87 -13.18
N SER A 350 -16.73 -1.15 -12.74
CA SER A 350 -15.70 -1.70 -11.86
C SER A 350 -15.38 -0.77 -10.69
N ILE A 351 -15.37 -1.36 -9.49
CA ILE A 351 -15.46 -0.69 -8.19
C ILE A 351 -14.08 -0.17 -7.70
N LEU A 352 -13.02 -0.32 -8.50
CA LEU A 352 -11.64 0.00 -8.11
C LEU A 352 -10.91 0.78 -9.23
N LYS A 353 -11.31 2.03 -9.46
CA LYS A 353 -10.63 2.99 -10.38
C LYS A 353 -10.20 4.29 -9.68
N PRO A 354 -9.01 4.36 -9.04
CA PRO A 354 -8.51 5.60 -8.46
C PRO A 354 -7.44 6.30 -9.34
N GLU A 355 -7.48 7.64 -9.37
CA GLU A 355 -6.45 8.51 -9.99
C GLU A 355 -5.88 9.55 -8.99
N GLY A 356 -6.19 9.41 -7.70
CA GLY A 356 -5.83 10.41 -6.68
C GLY A 356 -4.84 9.88 -5.67
N VAL A 357 -3.60 10.38 -5.71
CA VAL A 357 -2.57 10.17 -4.68
C VAL A 357 -2.64 11.32 -3.68
N THR A 358 -2.60 11.04 -2.37
CA THR A 358 -2.47 12.06 -1.31
C THR A 358 -1.25 11.74 -0.47
N ARG A 359 -0.49 12.77 -0.05
CA ARG A 359 0.85 12.64 0.56
C ARG A 359 0.83 12.56 2.09
N THR A 360 1.71 11.75 2.67
CA THR A 360 2.01 11.76 4.12
C THR A 360 3.47 11.35 4.40
N VAL A 361 4.13 12.04 5.33
CA VAL A 361 5.24 11.45 6.12
C VAL A 361 4.64 10.59 7.24
N GLY A 362 5.30 9.47 7.57
CA GLY A 362 4.87 8.49 8.59
C GLY A 362 4.85 7.06 8.02
N GLY A 363 4.61 6.06 8.87
CA GLY A 363 4.48 4.64 8.50
C GLY A 363 3.29 4.29 7.60
N PHE A 364 2.58 5.31 7.11
CA PHE A 364 1.46 5.24 6.19
C PHE A 364 1.92 5.01 4.75
N SER A 365 1.94 3.73 4.36
CA SER A 365 1.58 3.38 3.00
C SER A 365 0.05 3.38 2.90
N ARG A 366 -0.53 4.16 1.97
CA ARG A 366 -1.95 4.02 1.62
C ARG A 366 -2.22 2.57 1.21
N VAL A 367 -3.11 1.89 1.91
CA VAL A 367 -3.50 0.51 1.57
C VAL A 367 -4.42 0.54 0.36
N ARG A 368 -3.80 0.63 -0.82
CA ARG A 368 -4.49 0.50 -2.10
C ARG A 368 -4.05 -0.76 -2.79
N ILE A 369 -5.06 -1.56 -3.08
CA ILE A 369 -4.90 -2.94 -3.45
C ILE A 369 -4.63 -2.96 -4.95
N LEU A 370 -3.37 -3.21 -5.28
CA LEU A 370 -2.90 -3.17 -6.66
C LEU A 370 -3.46 -4.39 -7.39
N MET A 371 -4.07 -4.14 -8.55
CA MET A 371 -4.65 -5.17 -9.41
C MET A 371 -3.99 -5.16 -10.77
N ALA A 372 -3.28 -6.24 -11.09
CA ALA A 372 -2.93 -6.57 -12.47
C ALA A 372 -3.97 -7.53 -13.07
N GLU A 373 -4.48 -7.19 -14.25
CA GLU A 373 -5.14 -8.14 -15.15
C GLU A 373 -4.08 -8.83 -16.00
N LYS A 374 -4.02 -10.17 -15.96
CA LYS A 374 -3.26 -10.93 -16.95
C LYS A 374 -4.16 -11.16 -18.17
N PRO A 375 -3.80 -10.71 -19.38
CA PRO A 375 -4.55 -11.11 -20.58
C PRO A 375 -4.51 -12.64 -20.71
N PRO A 376 -5.60 -13.28 -21.18
CA PRO A 376 -5.63 -14.72 -21.32
C PRO A 376 -4.49 -15.20 -22.22
N PRO A 377 -3.91 -16.39 -21.95
CA PRO A 377 -2.84 -16.91 -22.79
C PRO A 377 -3.33 -17.00 -24.23
N ARG A 378 -2.57 -16.42 -25.17
CA ARG A 378 -2.86 -16.56 -26.60
C ARG A 378 -2.93 -18.07 -26.91
N ARG A 379 -4.09 -18.55 -27.35
CA ARG A 379 -4.18 -19.89 -27.95
C ARG A 379 -3.16 -19.94 -29.09
N GLN A 380 -2.15 -20.81 -28.98
CA GLN A 380 -1.45 -21.26 -30.16
C GLN A 380 -2.49 -21.96 -31.04
N VAL A 381 -2.83 -21.32 -32.15
CA VAL A 381 -3.56 -21.99 -33.23
C VAL A 381 -2.56 -22.95 -33.84
N ILE A 382 -2.64 -24.22 -33.43
CA ILE A 382 -1.95 -25.31 -34.11
C ILE A 382 -2.60 -25.39 -35.50
N PRO A 383 -1.87 -25.18 -36.61
CA PRO A 383 -2.44 -25.32 -37.93
C PRO A 383 -2.82 -26.80 -38.15
N PRO A 384 -3.91 -27.09 -38.88
CA PRO A 384 -4.28 -28.47 -39.18
C PRO A 384 -3.17 -29.15 -39.98
N PRO A 385 -2.93 -30.47 -39.78
CA PRO A 385 -1.90 -31.18 -40.51
C PRO A 385 -2.20 -31.17 -42.01
N ILE A 386 -1.22 -30.73 -42.81
CA ILE A 386 -1.27 -30.76 -44.26
C ILE A 386 -1.25 -32.22 -44.71
N SER A 387 -2.29 -32.66 -45.41
CA SER A 387 -2.33 -33.96 -46.08
C SER A 387 -1.58 -33.90 -47.40
N SER A 388 -0.64 -34.84 -47.60
CA SER A 388 0.01 -35.13 -48.88
C SER A 388 0.21 -36.65 -49.01
N PRO A 389 0.17 -37.22 -50.23
CA PRO A 389 -0.25 -38.61 -50.41
C PRO A 389 0.89 -39.66 -50.48
N SER A 390 0.53 -40.86 -50.02
CA SER A 390 0.89 -42.20 -50.52
C SER A 390 2.26 -42.47 -51.16
N LEU A 391 3.00 -43.42 -50.57
CA LEU A 391 3.84 -44.35 -51.33
C LEU A 391 3.94 -45.71 -50.59
N LEU A 392 3.58 -46.80 -51.27
CA LEU A 392 3.72 -48.18 -50.78
C LEU A 392 5.15 -48.69 -51.01
N VAL A 393 5.72 -49.40 -50.02
CA VAL A 393 6.38 -50.71 -50.17
C VAL A 393 6.16 -51.47 -48.85
N GLY A 394 6.01 -52.80 -48.87
CA GLY A 394 5.87 -53.60 -47.65
C GLY A 394 6.54 -54.98 -47.76
N SER A 395 6.68 -55.68 -46.63
CA SER A 395 7.04 -57.12 -46.59
C SER A 395 6.92 -57.72 -45.17
N GLY A 396 6.07 -58.75 -45.01
CA GLY A 396 6.11 -59.77 -43.93
C GLY A 396 5.95 -59.34 -42.46
N SER A 397 5.54 -60.19 -41.50
CA SER A 397 4.97 -61.55 -41.59
C SER A 397 4.50 -62.01 -40.20
N ARG A 398 3.32 -62.68 -40.09
CA ARG A 398 2.93 -63.69 -39.05
C ARG A 398 2.94 -63.23 -37.56
N THR A 399 2.05 -63.60 -36.63
CA THR A 399 1.08 -64.72 -36.47
C THR A 399 -0.06 -64.37 -35.49
N ALA A 400 -1.21 -65.04 -35.65
CA ALA A 400 -2.15 -65.55 -34.62
C ALA A 400 -3.01 -64.62 -33.72
N SER A 401 -4.34 -64.78 -33.88
CA SER A 401 -5.46 -64.47 -32.95
C SER A 401 -5.60 -65.59 -31.87
N PRO A 402 -6.70 -65.79 -31.06
CA PRO A 402 -8.05 -65.16 -30.98
C PRO A 402 -8.40 -64.53 -29.59
N THR A 403 -9.29 -63.54 -29.46
CA THR A 403 -10.77 -63.53 -29.55
C THR A 403 -11.52 -64.22 -28.39
N ILE A 404 -12.39 -63.49 -27.69
CA ILE A 404 -13.71 -63.90 -27.14
C ILE A 404 -14.59 -62.64 -27.04
N ALA A 405 -15.89 -62.76 -27.31
CA ALA A 405 -16.88 -61.67 -27.23
C ALA A 405 -18.31 -62.22 -27.03
N ILE A 406 -19.28 -61.33 -26.74
CA ILE A 406 -20.77 -61.53 -26.81
C ILE A 406 -21.37 -62.37 -25.64
N PRO A 407 -22.64 -62.19 -25.18
CA PRO A 407 -23.75 -61.34 -25.67
C PRO A 407 -24.37 -60.32 -24.68
N ALA A 408 -25.37 -59.57 -25.17
CA ALA A 408 -26.21 -58.64 -24.42
C ALA A 408 -27.68 -59.08 -24.34
N ALA A 409 -28.37 -58.62 -23.28
CA ALA A 409 -29.83 -58.57 -23.05
C ALA A 409 -30.08 -57.66 -21.82
N LEU A 410 -31.21 -56.99 -21.58
CA LEU A 410 -32.43 -56.69 -22.37
C LEU A 410 -33.01 -55.34 -21.87
N MET A 411 -34.11 -54.83 -22.44
CA MET A 411 -34.75 -53.56 -22.01
C MET A 411 -36.05 -53.77 -21.20
N PRO A 412 -36.61 -52.73 -20.53
CA PRO A 412 -37.55 -51.82 -21.23
C PRO A 412 -37.28 -50.31 -20.99
N ARG A 413 -37.97 -49.47 -21.80
CA ARG A 413 -37.78 -48.01 -21.91
C ARG A 413 -38.57 -47.21 -20.87
N ALA A 414 -38.06 -46.03 -20.51
CA ALA A 414 -38.84 -44.87 -20.06
C ALA A 414 -38.31 -43.59 -20.72
N THR A 415 -39.18 -42.60 -20.90
CA THR A 415 -38.95 -41.36 -21.69
C THR A 415 -38.03 -40.34 -21.02
N PRO A 416 -37.26 -39.54 -21.78
CA PRO A 416 -36.33 -38.56 -21.22
C PRO A 416 -37.03 -37.29 -20.73
N ALA A 417 -36.80 -36.92 -19.47
CA ALA A 417 -36.96 -35.55 -18.98
C ALA A 417 -35.75 -34.70 -19.48
N PRO A 418 -35.91 -33.37 -19.66
CA PRO A 418 -34.90 -32.56 -20.34
C PRO A 418 -33.58 -32.48 -19.56
N ALA A 419 -32.48 -32.74 -20.26
CA ALA A 419 -31.14 -32.54 -19.73
C ALA A 419 -30.85 -31.04 -19.59
N ILE A 420 -30.81 -30.56 -18.34
CA ILE A 420 -30.20 -29.27 -18.02
C ILE A 420 -28.69 -29.43 -18.28
N SER A 421 -28.17 -28.72 -19.28
CA SER A 421 -26.76 -28.75 -19.63
C SER A 421 -25.91 -28.23 -18.46
N ARG A 422 -24.84 -28.95 -18.14
CA ARG A 422 -23.77 -28.43 -17.28
C ARG A 422 -22.93 -27.41 -18.06
N GLU A 423 -23.49 -26.23 -18.29
CA GLU A 423 -22.79 -25.04 -18.74
C GLU A 423 -22.92 -23.92 -17.70
N ASP A 424 -22.33 -24.11 -16.52
CA ASP A 424 -22.14 -23.03 -15.53
C ASP A 424 -21.11 -23.44 -14.44
N SER A 425 -19.85 -23.64 -14.84
CA SER A 425 -18.73 -23.80 -13.89
C SER A 425 -17.35 -23.37 -14.41
N LEU A 426 -17.28 -22.82 -15.63
CA LEU A 426 -16.06 -22.26 -16.21
C LEU A 426 -16.09 -20.72 -16.27
N ALA A 427 -16.58 -20.09 -15.20
CA ALA A 427 -16.29 -18.70 -14.92
C ALA A 427 -14.76 -18.52 -14.86
N ALA A 428 -14.24 -17.66 -15.73
CA ALA A 428 -12.80 -17.55 -15.98
C ALA A 428 -12.03 -17.23 -14.70
N ARG A 429 -10.98 -18.02 -14.41
CA ARG A 429 -10.01 -17.77 -13.32
C ARG A 429 -9.17 -16.53 -13.64
N ALA A 430 -9.74 -15.34 -13.46
CA ALA A 430 -9.01 -14.08 -13.44
C ALA A 430 -8.05 -14.09 -12.24
N SER A 431 -6.75 -14.14 -12.53
CA SER A 431 -5.70 -14.22 -11.51
C SER A 431 -5.15 -12.83 -11.18
N TRP A 432 -5.78 -12.18 -10.21
CA TRP A 432 -5.42 -10.85 -9.74
C TRP A 432 -4.10 -10.85 -8.96
N LYS A 433 -3.27 -9.81 -9.13
CA LYS A 433 -1.94 -9.69 -8.49
C LYS A 433 -1.66 -8.32 -7.86
N MET A 434 -1.24 -8.32 -6.59
CA MET A 434 -0.73 -7.15 -5.84
C MET A 434 0.80 -7.20 -5.65
N VAL A 435 1.48 -6.07 -5.87
CA VAL A 435 2.97 -5.96 -5.92
C VAL A 435 3.47 -4.83 -5.01
N CYS A 436 3.93 -5.18 -3.80
CA CYS A 436 4.24 -4.21 -2.73
C CYS A 436 5.75 -3.94 -2.57
N VAL A 437 6.19 -2.68 -2.73
CA VAL A 437 7.61 -2.31 -2.75
C VAL A 437 7.96 -1.25 -1.70
N ASP A 438 9.02 -1.49 -0.94
CA ASP A 438 9.61 -0.54 0.01
C ASP A 438 11.06 -0.17 -0.34
N GLY A 439 11.46 1.06 0.00
CA GLY A 439 12.84 1.41 0.24
C GLY A 439 12.93 2.38 1.41
N SER A 440 13.40 1.90 2.55
CA SER A 440 13.49 2.67 3.79
C SER A 440 14.78 2.35 4.55
N ILE A 441 15.46 3.40 5.00
CA ILE A 441 16.64 3.44 5.87
C ILE A 441 16.40 4.63 6.81
N PRO A 442 16.79 4.57 8.10
CA PRO A 442 16.41 5.57 9.10
C PRO A 442 16.74 7.01 8.68
N THR A 443 15.88 7.92 9.13
CA THR A 443 16.24 9.23 9.72
C THR A 443 15.00 10.08 10.00
N LEU A 444 15.16 11.06 10.89
CA LEU A 444 14.13 12.05 11.24
C LEU A 444 14.70 13.46 11.14
N ALA A 445 13.82 14.44 10.97
CA ALA A 445 14.19 15.84 10.84
C ALA A 445 14.74 16.39 12.17
N SER A 446 16.03 16.75 12.18
CA SER A 446 16.62 17.60 13.20
C SER A 446 15.97 18.99 13.12
N SER A 447 15.22 19.35 14.16
CA SER A 447 14.72 20.72 14.31
C SER A 447 15.84 21.62 14.83
N THR A 448 16.61 22.23 13.92
CA THR A 448 17.59 23.26 14.28
C THR A 448 16.88 24.52 14.77
N ASN A 449 16.53 24.55 16.06
CA ASN A 449 16.10 25.75 16.77
C ASN A 449 17.33 26.44 17.39
N GLU A 450 17.99 27.32 16.62
CA GLU A 450 18.92 28.28 17.21
C GLU A 450 18.13 29.37 17.96
N THR A 451 18.06 29.17 19.28
CA THR A 451 18.10 30.17 20.37
C THR A 451 17.72 31.63 20.08
N GLY A 452 16.76 32.14 20.86
CA GLY A 452 16.59 33.59 21.03
C GLY A 452 15.61 34.03 22.12
N MET A 453 16.01 33.97 23.41
CA MET A 453 15.47 34.73 24.57
C MET A 453 13.95 34.62 24.89
N ARG A 454 13.45 34.62 26.13
CA ARG A 454 13.97 34.92 27.47
C ARG A 454 12.98 34.39 28.53
N SER A 455 13.49 33.97 29.69
CA SER A 455 12.86 34.01 31.04
C SER A 455 11.35 34.34 31.18
N LEU A 456 10.54 33.35 31.57
CA LEU A 456 10.02 33.16 32.94
C LEU A 456 9.20 31.86 33.04
#